data_AF-A0A832SCQ1-F1
#
_entry.id   AF-A0A832SCQ1-F1
#
_cell.length_a   1.000
_cell.length_b   1.000
_cell.length_c   1.000
_cell.angle_alpha   90.00
_cell.angle_beta   90.00
_cell.angle_gamma   90.00
#
_symmetry.space_group_name_H-M   'P 1'
#
loop_
_entity.id
_entity.type
_entity.pdbx_description
1 polymer ?
#
loop_
_entity_poly.entity_id
_entity_poly.type
_entity_poly.pdbx_seq_one_letter_code
_entity_poly.pdbx_strand_id
1 'polypeptide(L)'
;MRTSSRDRRGHIIAALCLALILISAPAAAQEAVFQVLPDGTAYEASIEVSGDIYTLWTPGLLGERVPLRVEDLEVLGPTGAVEYREEGRGVITFPEGNYT
;
A
#
# COMPACT_ATOMS: atom_id res chain seq x y z
N MET A 1 30.64 39.26 15.32
CA MET A 1 30.77 37.83 15.64
C MET A 1 30.66 37.05 14.33
N ARG A 2 31.77 36.55 13.78
CA ARG A 2 31.74 35.76 12.54
C ARG A 2 31.36 34.34 12.90
N THR A 3 30.16 33.90 12.49
CA THR A 3 29.80 32.47 12.58
C THR A 3 30.85 31.67 11.83
N SER A 4 31.46 30.73 12.53
CA SER A 4 32.52 29.87 12.01
C SER A 4 32.05 29.16 10.75
N SER A 5 32.84 29.17 9.69
CA SER A 5 32.51 28.52 8.40
C SER A 5 32.25 27.01 8.53
N ARG A 6 32.65 26.40 9.66
CA ARG A 6 32.39 25.00 9.99
C ARG A 6 30.90 24.69 10.19
N ASP A 7 30.13 25.57 10.83
CA ASP A 7 28.70 25.32 11.09
C ASP A 7 27.90 25.25 9.79
N ARG A 8 28.19 26.17 8.85
CA ARG A 8 27.52 26.22 7.55
C ARG A 8 27.77 24.95 6.71
N ARG A 9 28.95 24.34 6.83
CA ARG A 9 29.29 23.07 6.14
C ARG A 9 28.55 21.88 6.75
N GLY A 10 28.40 21.84 8.07
CA GLY A 10 27.62 20.80 8.76
C GLY A 10 26.15 20.80 8.34
N HIS A 11 25.54 21.99 8.24
CA HIS A 11 24.15 22.12 7.79
C HIS A 11 23.94 21.69 6.33
N ILE A 12 24.91 21.98 5.44
CA ILE A 12 24.83 21.54 4.04
C ILE A 12 24.88 20.01 3.94
N ILE A 13 25.74 19.36 4.72
CA ILE A 13 25.83 17.89 4.76
C ILE A 13 24.54 17.30 5.33
N ALA A 14 24.02 17.85 6.42
CA ALA A 14 22.77 17.39 7.02
C ALA A 14 21.59 17.55 6.05
N ALA A 15 21.50 18.68 5.34
CA ALA A 15 20.47 18.92 4.33
C ALA A 15 20.60 17.95 3.14
N LEU A 16 21.82 17.66 2.69
CA LEU A 16 22.08 16.68 1.63
C LEU A 16 21.68 15.27 2.06
N CYS A 17 22.02 14.85 3.29
CA CYS A 17 21.62 13.55 3.83
C CYS A 17 20.10 13.44 3.96
N LEU A 18 19.42 14.49 4.41
CA LEU A 18 17.96 14.51 4.54
C LEU A 18 17.28 14.48 3.16
N ALA A 19 17.80 15.21 2.18
CA ALA A 19 17.35 15.14 0.80
C ALA A 19 17.56 13.75 0.19
N LEU A 20 18.71 13.12 0.42
CA LEU A 20 18.99 11.75 -0.03
C LEU A 20 18.00 10.76 0.57
N ILE A 21 17.72 10.83 1.87
CA ILE A 21 16.73 9.96 2.54
C ILE A 21 15.32 10.15 1.94
N LEU A 22 14.91 11.39 1.66
CA LEU A 22 13.61 11.68 1.04
C LEU A 22 13.52 11.17 -0.40
N ILE A 23 14.63 11.14 -1.14
CA ILE A 23 14.68 10.65 -2.53
C ILE A 23 14.86 9.13 -2.59
N SER A 24 15.53 8.53 -1.60
CA SER A 24 15.88 7.11 -1.59
C SER A 24 14.88 6.22 -0.85
N ALA A 25 13.83 6.79 -0.23
CA ALA A 25 12.73 5.98 0.26
C ALA A 25 12.10 5.29 -0.96
N PRO A 26 12.18 3.95 -1.08
CA PRO A 26 11.47 3.27 -2.15
C PRO A 26 9.99 3.56 -1.93
N ALA A 27 9.38 4.28 -2.86
CA ALA A 27 7.95 4.17 -3.05
C ALA A 27 7.72 2.70 -3.44
N ALA A 28 7.40 1.87 -2.45
CA ALA A 28 6.83 0.55 -2.72
C ALA A 28 5.52 0.83 -3.46
N ALA A 29 5.60 0.87 -4.80
CA ALA A 29 4.44 0.99 -5.64
C ALA A 29 3.69 -0.32 -5.50
N GLN A 30 2.61 -0.30 -4.72
CA GLN A 30 1.66 -1.40 -4.71
C GLN A 30 1.04 -1.44 -6.11
N GLU A 31 1.37 -2.49 -6.88
CA GLU A 31 0.80 -2.69 -8.20
C GLU A 31 -0.65 -3.17 -8.03
N ALA A 32 -1.57 -2.35 -8.51
CA ALA A 32 -2.99 -2.64 -8.48
C ALA A 32 -3.56 -2.31 -9.86
N VAL A 33 -4.16 -3.31 -10.49
CA VAL A 33 -4.83 -3.16 -11.78
C VAL A 33 -6.31 -2.96 -11.48
N PHE A 34 -6.88 -1.89 -12.02
CA PHE A 34 -8.32 -1.59 -11.90
C PHE A 34 -8.95 -1.51 -13.28
N GLN A 35 -10.09 -2.16 -13.45
CA GLN A 35 -10.90 -2.09 -14.66
C GLN A 35 -12.33 -1.70 -14.28
N VAL A 36 -12.89 -0.72 -15.00
CA VAL A 36 -14.33 -0.41 -14.89
C VAL A 36 -15.10 -1.42 -15.73
N LEU A 37 -16.15 -2.02 -15.16
CA LEU A 37 -17.00 -2.93 -15.91
C LEU A 37 -17.78 -2.21 -17.02
N PRO A 38 -18.22 -2.91 -18.09
CA PRO A 38 -18.83 -2.28 -19.26
C PRO A 38 -20.06 -1.41 -18.99
N ASP A 39 -20.80 -1.69 -17.91
CA ASP A 39 -21.97 -0.90 -17.50
C ASP A 39 -21.62 0.35 -16.67
N GLY A 40 -20.35 0.51 -16.27
CA GLY A 40 -19.86 1.62 -15.48
C GLY A 40 -20.30 1.61 -14.01
N THR A 41 -20.89 0.52 -13.52
CA THR A 41 -21.47 0.45 -12.17
C THR A 41 -20.55 -0.19 -11.14
N ALA A 42 -19.56 -0.97 -11.59
CA ALA A 42 -18.62 -1.66 -10.74
C ALA A 42 -17.19 -1.62 -11.30
N TYR A 43 -16.24 -1.97 -10.45
CA TYR A 43 -14.82 -2.08 -10.78
C TYR A 43 -14.33 -3.47 -10.41
N GLU A 44 -13.50 -4.04 -11.26
CA GLU A 44 -12.69 -5.22 -10.97
C GLU A 44 -11.29 -4.76 -10.60
N ALA A 45 -10.70 -5.38 -9.57
CA ALA A 45 -9.38 -5.04 -9.07
C ALA A 45 -8.53 -6.29 -8.84
N SER A 46 -7.25 -6.21 -9.17
CA SER A 46 -6.25 -7.24 -8.90
C SER A 46 -5.04 -6.59 -8.23
N ILE A 47 -4.61 -7.10 -7.08
CA ILE A 47 -3.63 -6.45 -6.21
C ILE A 47 -2.62 -7.49 -5.72
N GLU A 48 -1.34 -7.22 -5.88
CA GLU A 48 -0.31 -8.07 -5.28
C GLU A 48 -0.19 -7.82 -3.77
N VAL A 49 -0.24 -8.91 -2.99
CA VAL A 49 -0.16 -8.88 -1.53
C VAL A 49 0.87 -9.90 -1.04
N SER A 50 1.73 -9.47 -0.13
CA SER A 50 2.64 -10.35 0.61
C SER A 50 2.29 -10.33 2.09
N GLY A 51 2.13 -11.51 2.70
CA GLY A 51 1.82 -11.67 4.12
C GLY A 51 0.75 -12.73 4.36
N ASP A 52 0.06 -12.60 5.48
CA ASP A 52 -1.01 -13.49 5.97
C ASP A 52 -2.33 -12.75 6.23
N ILE A 53 -2.34 -11.42 6.02
CA ILE A 53 -3.45 -10.54 6.30
C ILE A 53 -3.54 -9.44 5.25
N TYR A 54 -4.76 -9.12 4.84
CA TYR A 54 -5.04 -7.96 4.00
C TYR A 54 -6.25 -7.20 4.50
N THR A 55 -6.27 -5.88 4.28
CA THR A 55 -7.39 -5.02 4.65
C THR A 55 -7.94 -4.35 3.41
N LEU A 56 -9.22 -4.59 3.14
CA LEU A 56 -10.04 -3.98 2.10
C LEU A 56 -10.66 -2.71 2.65
N TRP A 57 -10.26 -1.55 2.13
CA TRP A 57 -10.75 -0.25 2.58
C TRP A 57 -10.73 0.76 1.45
N THR A 58 -11.55 1.81 1.61
CA THR A 58 -11.56 3.00 0.77
C THR A 58 -11.39 4.24 1.63
N PRO A 59 -10.75 5.31 1.15
CA PRO A 59 -10.71 6.58 1.87
C PRO A 59 -12.12 7.18 1.99
N GLY A 60 -12.52 7.52 3.20
CA GLY A 60 -13.73 8.27 3.51
C GLY A 60 -13.57 9.77 3.26
N LEU A 61 -14.60 10.55 3.60
CA LEU A 61 -14.67 11.97 3.28
C LEU A 61 -13.56 12.81 3.93
N LEU A 62 -13.05 12.38 5.08
CA LEU A 62 -11.96 13.03 5.81
C LEU A 62 -10.63 12.26 5.69
N GLY A 63 -10.57 11.29 4.79
CA GLY A 63 -9.40 10.42 4.60
C GLY A 63 -9.31 9.26 5.59
N GLU A 64 -10.33 9.04 6.41
CA GLU A 64 -10.43 7.87 7.28
C GLU A 64 -10.55 6.57 6.46
N ARG A 65 -10.03 5.45 6.99
CA ARG A 65 -10.17 4.15 6.33
C ARG A 65 -11.57 3.60 6.60
N VAL A 66 -12.39 3.50 5.56
CA VAL A 66 -13.72 2.89 5.63
C VAL A 66 -13.63 1.46 5.07
N PRO A 67 -14.06 0.42 5.81
CA PRO A 67 -14.10 -0.94 5.31
C PRO A 67 -14.82 -1.03 3.97
N LEU A 68 -14.16 -1.61 2.97
CA LEU A 68 -14.73 -1.83 1.66
C LEU A 68 -15.42 -3.19 1.65
N ARG A 69 -16.68 -3.22 1.21
CA ARG A 69 -17.37 -4.47 0.90
C ARG A 69 -17.08 -4.82 -0.55
N VAL A 70 -16.49 -5.98 -0.77
CA VAL A 70 -16.14 -6.49 -2.10
C VAL A 70 -17.01 -7.71 -2.38
N GLU A 71 -17.50 -7.80 -3.60
CA GLU A 71 -18.20 -8.98 -4.13
C GLU A 71 -17.19 -9.79 -4.95
N ASP A 72 -17.35 -11.12 -4.99
CA ASP A 72 -16.50 -12.03 -5.76
C ASP A 72 -14.99 -11.95 -5.45
N LEU A 73 -14.66 -11.81 -4.16
CA LEU A 73 -13.26 -11.82 -3.70
C LEU A 73 -12.65 -13.21 -3.81
N GLU A 74 -11.55 -13.31 -4.56
CA GLU A 74 -10.68 -14.48 -4.64
C GLU A 74 -9.27 -14.12 -4.17
N VAL A 75 -8.57 -15.09 -3.56
CA VAL A 75 -7.15 -14.97 -3.19
C VAL A 75 -6.38 -16.02 -3.98
N LEU A 76 -5.52 -15.57 -4.90
CA LEU A 76 -4.83 -16.45 -5.84
C LEU A 76 -3.37 -16.61 -5.43
N GLY A 77 -2.99 -17.85 -5.10
CA GLY A 77 -1.60 -18.23 -4.90
C GLY A 77 -0.97 -18.80 -6.17
N PRO A 78 0.33 -19.19 -6.14
CA PRO A 78 1.05 -19.71 -7.29
C PRO A 78 0.46 -20.99 -7.91
N THR A 79 -0.39 -21.70 -7.15
CA THR A 79 -1.02 -22.97 -7.56
C THR A 79 -2.52 -22.85 -7.82
N GLY A 80 -3.10 -21.65 -7.68
CA GLY A 80 -4.53 -21.39 -7.82
C GLY A 80 -5.15 -20.72 -6.59
N ALA A 81 -6.47 -20.75 -6.52
CA ALA A 81 -7.24 -20.15 -5.44
C ALA A 81 -6.93 -20.79 -4.08
N VAL A 82 -6.87 -19.94 -3.06
CA VAL A 82 -6.62 -20.31 -1.67
C VAL A 82 -7.75 -19.80 -0.80
N GLU A 83 -8.12 -20.62 0.18
CA GLU A 83 -9.12 -20.26 1.19
C GLU A 83 -8.64 -19.06 2.03
N TYR A 84 -9.54 -18.10 2.22
CA TYR A 84 -9.35 -16.99 3.14
C TYR A 84 -10.47 -16.97 4.18
N ARG A 85 -10.23 -16.26 5.29
CA ARG A 85 -11.22 -16.02 6.33
C ARG A 85 -11.48 -14.53 6.50
N GLU A 86 -12.76 -14.14 6.49
CA GLU A 86 -13.15 -12.80 6.87
C GLU A 86 -13.20 -12.66 8.40
N GLU A 87 -12.40 -11.74 8.94
CA GLU A 87 -12.40 -11.36 10.36
C GLU A 87 -13.34 -10.16 10.62
N GLY A 88 -13.99 -9.65 9.57
CA GLY A 88 -14.89 -8.50 9.60
C GLY A 88 -14.16 -7.17 9.39
N ARG A 89 -14.94 -6.10 9.19
CA ARG A 89 -14.44 -4.74 8.89
C ARG A 89 -13.42 -4.68 7.75
N GLY A 90 -13.62 -5.50 6.72
CA GLY A 90 -12.75 -5.56 5.54
C GLY A 90 -11.42 -6.27 5.78
N VAL A 91 -11.24 -6.96 6.92
CA VAL A 91 -10.03 -7.72 7.19
C VAL A 91 -10.21 -9.16 6.73
N ILE A 92 -9.28 -9.64 5.91
CA ILE A 92 -9.17 -11.04 5.49
C ILE A 92 -7.84 -11.62 5.95
N THR A 93 -7.83 -12.89 6.30
CA THR A 93 -6.62 -13.66 6.64
C THR A 93 -6.49 -14.88 5.74
N PHE A 94 -5.26 -15.26 5.44
CA PHE A 94 -4.89 -16.37 4.58
C PHE A 94 -3.51 -16.90 5.02
N PRO A 95 -3.07 -18.10 4.57
CA PRO A 95 -1.74 -18.60 4.91
C PRO A 95 -0.64 -17.60 4.52
N GLU A 96 0.46 -17.55 5.27
CA GLU A 96 1.57 -16.64 4.95
C GLU A 96 2.16 -16.95 3.57
N GLY A 97 2.24 -15.93 2.70
CA GLY A 97 2.73 -16.11 1.34
C GLY A 97 2.63 -14.85 0.47
N ASN A 98 2.71 -15.06 -0.85
CA ASN A 98 2.52 -14.03 -1.87
C ASN A 98 1.30 -14.40 -2.71
N TYR A 99 0.40 -13.44 -2.88
CA TYR A 99 -0.92 -13.62 -3.48
C TYR A 99 -1.28 -12.47 -4.40
N THR A 100 -2.29 -12.72 -5.22
CA THR A 100 -2.98 -11.75 -6.06
C THR A 100 -4.47 -11.74 -5.72
#